data_AF-E9CQ95-F1
#
_entry.id   AF-E9CQ95-F1
#
_cell.length_a   1.000
_cell.length_b   1.000
_cell.length_c   1.000
_cell.angle_alpha   90.00
_cell.angle_beta   90.00
_cell.angle_gamma   90.00
#
_symmetry.space_group_name_H-M   'P 1'
#
loop_
_entity.id
_entity.type
_entity.pdbx_description
1 polymer ?
#
loop_
_entity_poly.entity_id
_entity_poly.type
_entity_poly.pdbx_seq_one_letter_code
_entity_poly.pdbx_strand_id
1 'polypeptide(L)' 'YEKTLLDYIPSHLRLVSIEDNPEVEFYSHRNHVHLFYNAEAPEGAIVTPASLLRANFRMNPDRILLTE' A
#
# COMPACT_ATOMS: atom_id res chain seq x y z
N TYR A 1 10.17 -1.57 12.15
CA TYR A 1 10.30 -3.04 12.06
C TYR A 1 9.83 -3.57 10.70
N GLU A 2 8.75 -3.04 10.11
CA GLU A 2 8.30 -3.45 8.76
C GLU A 2 9.35 -3.29 7.66
N LYS A 3 10.16 -2.23 7.69
CA LYS A 3 11.26 -2.02 6.72
C LYS A 3 12.18 -3.24 6.60
N THR A 4 12.39 -3.98 7.69
CA THR A 4 13.26 -5.17 7.71
C THR A 4 12.56 -6.42 7.16
N LEU A 5 11.23 -6.48 7.15
CA LEU A 5 10.47 -7.61 6.60
C LEU A 5 10.23 -7.46 5.09
N LEU A 6 10.15 -6.22 4.59
CA LEU A 6 10.04 -5.92 3.15
C LEU A 6 11.16 -6.57 2.33
N ASP A 7 12.37 -6.62 2.89
CA ASP A 7 13.54 -7.21 2.21
C ASP A 7 13.43 -8.73 2.00
N TYR A 8 12.54 -9.41 2.73
CA TYR A 8 12.26 -10.84 2.54
C TYR A 8 11.18 -11.10 1.49
N ILE A 9 10.51 -10.07 0.98
CA ILE A 9 9.57 -10.19 -0.12
C ILE A 9 10.38 -10.36 -1.42
N PRO A 10 10.07 -11.37 -2.26
CA PRO A 10 10.78 -11.53 -3.53
C PRO A 10 10.61 -10.31 -4.45
N SER A 11 11.73 -9.78 -4.95
CA SER A 11 11.79 -8.52 -5.71
C SER A 11 11.01 -8.46 -7.02
N HIS A 12 10.61 -9.62 -7.56
CA HIS A 12 9.83 -9.72 -8.79
C HIS A 12 8.32 -9.57 -8.57
N LEU A 13 7.86 -9.57 -7.31
CA LEU A 13 6.45 -9.43 -6.97
C LEU A 13 5.98 -7.98 -7.14
N ARG A 14 4.70 -7.84 -7.49
CA ARG A 14 3.97 -6.58 -7.54
C ARG A 14 3.41 -6.24 -6.16
N LEU A 15 3.88 -5.14 -5.58
CA LEU A 15 3.46 -4.70 -4.25
C LEU A 15 2.52 -3.50 -4.37
N VAL A 16 1.57 -3.40 -3.46
CA VAL A 16 0.78 -2.19 -3.27
C VAL A 16 0.77 -1.84 -1.79
N SER A 17 1.19 -0.64 -1.42
CA SER A 17 0.99 -0.12 -0.07
C SER A 17 -0.25 0.76 0.01
N ILE A 18 -0.92 0.74 1.15
CA ILE A 18 -2.01 1.66 1.50
C ILE A 18 -1.59 2.36 2.78
N GLU A 19 -1.42 3.68 2.71
CA GLU A 19 -0.77 4.52 3.72
C GLU A 19 -1.56 5.81 3.95
N ASP A 20 -1.52 6.38 5.16
CA ASP A 20 -1.99 7.75 5.41
C ASP A 20 -0.86 8.78 5.22
N ASN A 21 0.37 8.40 5.55
CA ASN A 21 1.61 9.16 5.37
C ASN A 21 2.68 8.27 4.69
N PRO A 22 3.56 8.82 3.81
CA PRO A 22 4.60 8.03 3.14
C PRO A 22 5.69 7.54 4.09
N GLU A 23 5.55 6.30 4.58
CA GLU A 23 6.50 5.66 5.49
C GLU A 23 7.29 4.52 4.84
N VAL A 24 6.64 3.81 3.91
CA VAL A 24 7.18 2.67 3.18
C VAL A 24 8.03 3.18 2.02
N GLU A 25 9.28 2.72 1.96
CA GLU A 25 10.14 2.88 0.79
C GLU A 25 10.50 1.50 0.23
N PHE A 26 10.20 1.30 -1.05
CA PHE A 26 10.55 0.08 -1.77
C PHE A 26 11.89 0.23 -2.50
N TYR A 27 13.01 -0.06 -1.82
CA TYR A 27 14.34 0.07 -2.43
C TYR A 27 14.63 -1.00 -3.50
N SER A 28 14.17 -2.23 -3.28
CA SER A 28 14.47 -3.40 -4.13
C SER A 28 13.37 -3.74 -5.13
N HIS A 29 12.12 -3.40 -4.82
CA HIS A 29 10.96 -3.75 -5.62
C HIS A 29 10.66 -2.65 -6.64
N ARG A 30 10.81 -2.92 -7.93
CA ARG A 30 10.50 -1.92 -8.98
C ARG A 30 9.03 -1.84 -9.34
N ASN A 31 8.28 -2.92 -9.11
CA ASN A 31 6.86 -3.01 -9.43
C ASN A 31 6.04 -2.77 -8.17
N HIS A 32 5.94 -1.50 -7.75
CA HIS A 32 5.15 -1.12 -6.59
C HIS A 32 4.23 0.06 -6.91
N VAL A 33 3.16 0.19 -6.11
CA VAL A 33 2.28 1.37 -6.13
C VAL A 33 2.01 1.78 -4.69
N HIS A 34 2.15 3.07 -4.39
CA HIS A 34 1.69 3.66 -3.14
C HIS A 34 0.28 4.22 -3.33
N LEU A 35 -0.65 3.81 -2.46
CA LEU A 35 -1.99 4.36 -2.39
C LEU A 35 -2.13 5.13 -1.07
N PHE A 36 -2.62 6.37 -1.16
CA PHE A 36 -2.76 7.23 0.01
C PHE A 36 -4.21 7.52 0.33
N TYR A 37 -4.56 7.50 1.61
CA TYR A 37 -5.82 8.03 2.14
C TYR A 37 -5.53 9.13 3.16
N ASN A 38 -6.53 9.93 3.48
CA ASN A 38 -6.40 10.90 4.57
C ASN A 38 -7.08 10.32 5.83
N ALA A 39 -6.30 10.06 6.87
CA ALA A 39 -6.81 9.51 8.14
C ALA A 39 -7.77 10.48 8.87
N GLU A 40 -7.62 11.78 8.66
CA GLU A 40 -8.48 12.83 9.22
C GLU A 40 -9.64 13.21 8.28
N ALA A 41 -9.88 12.43 7.23
CA ALA A 41 -10.95 12.73 6.29
C ALA A 41 -12.33 12.67 6.99
N PRO A 42 -13.26 13.59 6.64
CA PRO A 42 -14.60 13.58 7.21
C PRO A 42 -15.37 12.31 6.82
N GLU A 43 -16.37 11.98 7.63
CA GLU A 43 -17.28 10.86 7.34
C GLU A 43 -17.93 11.05 5.96
N GLY A 44 -17.89 10.01 5.13
CA GLY A 44 -18.33 10.07 3.73
C GLY A 44 -17.23 10.40 2.71
N ALA A 45 -15.95 10.45 3.13
CA ALA A 45 -14.83 10.58 2.20
C ALA A 45 -14.87 9.51 1.09
N ILE A 46 -14.60 9.95 -0.14
CA ILE A 46 -14.60 9.07 -1.32
C ILE A 46 -13.41 8.09 -1.26
N VAL A 47 -12.27 8.56 -0.76
CA VAL A 47 -11.04 7.78 -0.60
C VAL A 47 -10.88 7.42 0.87
N THR A 48 -10.97 6.13 1.15
CA THR A 48 -10.82 5.50 2.47
C THR A 48 -9.88 4.29 2.33
N PRO A 49 -9.29 3.77 3.42
CA PRO A 49 -8.54 2.52 3.37
C PRO A 49 -9.33 1.40 2.70
N ALA A 50 -10.63 1.30 3.03
CA ALA A 50 -11.53 0.30 2.48
C ALA A 50 -11.77 0.47 0.97
N SER A 51 -11.86 1.71 0.46
CA SER A 51 -12.01 1.93 -0.99
C SER A 51 -10.74 1.59 -1.74
N LEU A 52 -9.57 1.90 -1.17
CA LEU A 52 -8.26 1.56 -1.75
C LEU A 52 -8.02 0.05 -1.76
N LEU A 53 -8.42 -0.64 -0.68
CA LEU A 53 -8.40 -2.10 -0.64
C LEU A 53 -9.28 -2.71 -1.74
N ARG A 54 -10.49 -2.18 -1.97
CA ARG A 54 -11.36 -2.62 -3.07
C ARG A 54 -10.78 -2.31 -4.45
N ALA A 55 -10.04 -1.20 -4.59
CA ALA A 55 -9.41 -0.84 -5.85
C ALA A 55 -8.35 -1.88 -6.26
N ASN A 56 -7.68 -2.52 -5.28
CA ASN A 56 -6.68 -3.56 -5.54
C ASN A 56 -7.21 -4.78 -6.29
N PHE A 57 -8.51 -5.08 -6.24
CA PHE A 57 -9.12 -6.16 -7.03
C PHE A 57 -8.98 -5.99 -8.55
N ARG A 58 -8.64 -4.78 -9.02
CA ARG A 58 -8.38 -4.48 -10.43
C ARG A 58 -6.91 -4.19 -10.74
N MET A 59 -6.05 -4.15 -9.71
CA MET A 59 -4.63 -3.82 -9.85
C MET A 59 -3.72 -5.06 -9.90
N ASN A 60 -4.28 -6.24 -9.64
CA ASN A 60 -3.59 -7.54 -9.61
C ASN A 60 -2.27 -7.52 -8.81
N PRO A 61 -2.28 -7.07 -7.53
CA PRO A 61 -1.08 -7.13 -6.69
C PRO A 61 -0.79 -8.57 -6.24
N ASP A 62 0.48 -8.90 -6.06
CA ASP A 62 0.91 -10.14 -5.41
C ASP A 62 0.81 -10.03 -3.88
N ARG A 63 1.02 -8.82 -3.34
CA ARG A 63 0.92 -8.50 -1.91
C ARG A 63 0.35 -7.09 -1.74
N ILE A 64 -0.58 -6.94 -0.80
CA ILE A 64 -1.06 -5.64 -0.33
C ILE A 64 -0.48 -5.44 1.07
N LEU A 65 0.16 -4.30 1.29
CA LEU A 65 0.70 -3.87 2.57
C LEU A 65 -0.20 -2.75 3.09
N LEU A 66 -0.83 -2.99 4.23
CA LEU A 66 -1.65 -1.99 4.89
C LEU A 66 -0.85 -1.45 6.07
N THR A 67 -0.52 -0.18 6.00
CA THR A 67 0.23 0.56 7.01
C THR A 67 -0.74 1.52 7.69
N GLU A 68 -0.68 1.55 9.02
CA GLU A 68 -1.48 2.42 9.89
C GLU A 68 -0.61 3.50 10.54
#